data_AF-E4U0C8-F1
#
_entry.id   AF-E4U0C8-F1
#
_cell.length_a   1.000
_cell.length_b   1.000
_cell.length_c   1.000
_cell.angle_alpha   90.00
_cell.angle_beta   90.00
_cell.angle_gamma   90.00
#
_symmetry.space_group_name_H-M   'P 1'
#
loop_
_entity.id
_entity.type
_entity.pdbx_description
1 polymer ?
#
loop_
_entity_poly.entity_id
_entity_poly.type
_entity_poly.pdbx_seq_one_letter_code
_entity_poly.pdbx_strand_id
1 'polypeptide(L)'
;MVFYCALFLSFLYFKIARVHKKEERLSPLFLAQHLMTAVAIVSLLAYGFMYENLYVFVPILFVFASMVSMMITAVQVGIFVDGKPLFGLTQIYRYLSVLSIITLLLISSLWITQIAF
;
A
#
# COMPACT_ATOMS: atom_id res chain seq x y z
N MET A 1 1.66 -16.38 4.94
CA MET A 1 0.37 -15.63 4.95
C MET A 1 0.54 -14.15 5.29
N VAL A 2 1.23 -13.81 6.39
CA VAL A 2 1.51 -12.41 6.77
C VAL A 2 2.23 -11.63 5.67
N PHE A 3 3.21 -12.24 5.01
CA PHE A 3 3.93 -11.65 3.87
C PHE A 3 2.98 -11.19 2.75
N TYR A 4 2.12 -12.07 2.25
CA TYR A 4 1.18 -11.74 1.17
C TYR A 4 0.17 -10.66 1.57
N CYS A 5 -0.27 -10.64 2.84
CA CYS A 5 -1.13 -9.58 3.37
C CYS A 5 -0.39 -8.23 3.38
N ALA A 6 0.85 -8.20 3.89
CA ALA A 6 1.68 -7.01 3.89
C ALA A 6 1.97 -6.51 2.46
N LEU A 7 2.17 -7.44 1.51
CA LEU A 7 2.41 -7.13 0.10
C LEU A 7 1.18 -6.47 -0.53
N PHE A 8 -0.01 -7.03 -0.29
CA PHE A 8 -1.26 -6.46 -0.79
C PHE A 8 -1.52 -5.06 -0.21
N LEU A 9 -1.39 -4.90 1.11
CA LEU A 9 -1.57 -3.59 1.78
C LEU A 9 -0.54 -2.56 1.33
N SER A 10 0.71 -2.98 1.08
CA SER A 10 1.76 -2.14 0.51
C SER A 10 1.38 -1.59 -0.86
N PHE A 11 0.87 -2.43 -1.75
CA PHE A 11 0.39 -2.00 -3.06
C PHE A 11 -0.81 -1.05 -2.95
N LEU A 12 -1.75 -1.37 -2.06
CA LEU A 12 -2.91 -0.52 -1.77
C LEU A 12 -2.47 0.86 -1.31
N TYR A 13 -1.57 0.92 -0.32
CA TYR A 13 -1.00 2.17 0.18
C TYR A 13 -0.33 2.97 -0.94
N PHE A 14 0.56 2.32 -1.71
CA PHE A 14 1.31 2.99 -2.78
C PHE A 14 0.39 3.62 -3.83
N LYS A 15 -0.66 2.90 -4.23
CA LYS A 15 -1.63 3.39 -5.22
C LYS A 15 -2.45 4.56 -4.67
N ILE A 16 -2.94 4.49 -3.42
CA ILE A 16 -3.67 5.60 -2.80
C ILE A 16 -2.75 6.82 -2.62
N ALA A 17 -1.52 6.63 -2.13
CA ALA A 17 -0.54 7.71 -1.96
C ALA A 17 -0.19 8.40 -3.28
N ARG A 18 -0.10 7.65 -4.39
CA ARG A 18 0.10 8.22 -5.73
C ARG A 18 -1.06 9.13 -6.14
N VAL A 19 -2.29 8.74 -5.85
CA VAL A 19 -3.48 9.56 -6.15
C VAL A 19 -3.50 10.79 -5.25
N HIS A 20 -3.24 10.62 -3.94
CA HIS A 20 -3.17 11.73 -2.98
C HIS A 20 -2.18 12.82 -3.39
N LYS A 21 -0.96 12.41 -3.81
CA LYS A 21 0.07 13.34 -4.31
C LYS A 21 -0.35 14.13 -5.55
N LYS A 22 -1.27 13.60 -6.37
CA LYS A 22 -1.76 14.28 -7.58
C LYS A 22 -2.89 15.27 -7.28
N GLU A 23 -3.69 15.00 -6.26
CA GLU A 23 -4.92 15.77 -5.97
C GLU A 23 -4.69 16.86 -4.91
N GLU A 24 -3.80 16.64 -3.94
CA GLU A 24 -3.60 17.58 -2.82
C GLU A 24 -2.13 18.01 -2.67
N ARG A 25 -1.91 19.24 -2.18
CA ARG A 25 -0.59 19.68 -1.73
C ARG A 25 -0.24 18.93 -0.45
N LEU A 26 0.71 18.01 -0.56
CA LEU A 26 1.21 17.24 0.57
C LEU A 26 1.86 18.14 1.62
N SER A 27 1.45 17.97 2.88
CA SER A 27 2.18 18.53 4.01
C SER A 27 3.54 17.82 4.16
N PRO A 28 4.55 18.47 4.77
CA PRO A 28 5.85 17.83 4.99
C PRO A 28 5.74 16.55 5.84
N LEU A 29 4.76 16.48 6.74
CA LEU A 29 4.50 15.31 7.57
C LEU A 29 4.01 14.11 6.75
N PHE A 30 3.07 14.33 5.82
CA PHE A 30 2.62 13.28 4.91
C PHE A 30 3.74 12.83 3.95
N LEU A 31 4.59 13.76 3.51
CA LEU A 31 5.73 13.41 2.67
C LEU A 31 6.74 12.52 3.41
N ALA A 32 7.05 12.83 4.68
CA ALA A 32 7.89 11.98 5.52
C ALA A 32 7.25 10.59 5.72
N GLN A 33 5.95 10.53 5.96
CA GLN A 33 5.22 9.27 6.08
C GLN A 33 5.34 8.43 4.81
N HIS A 34 5.06 9.02 3.63
CA HIS A 34 5.18 8.32 2.34
C HIS A 34 6.59 7.79 2.09
N LEU A 35 7.61 8.56 2.46
CA LEU A 35 9.00 8.15 2.30
C LEU A 35 9.34 6.97 3.21
N MET A 36 8.91 7.02 4.48
CA MET A 36 9.09 5.92 5.42
C MET A 36 8.39 4.64 4.94
N THR A 37 7.13 4.74 4.50
CA THR A 37 6.41 3.58 3.97
C THR A 37 7.07 3.06 2.68
N ALA A 38 7.55 3.94 1.80
CA ALA A 38 8.25 3.51 0.59
C ALA A 38 9.51 2.70 0.90
N VAL A 39 10.31 3.13 1.88
CA VAL A 39 11.48 2.35 2.36
C VAL A 39 11.05 0.98 2.89
N ALA A 40 9.97 0.93 3.67
CA ALA A 40 9.44 -0.34 4.17
C ALA A 40 8.97 -1.27 3.05
N ILE A 41 8.29 -0.74 2.03
CA ILE A 41 7.85 -1.53 0.87
C ILE A 41 9.07 -2.11 0.12
N VAL A 42 10.14 -1.33 -0.07
CA VAL A 42 11.38 -1.83 -0.68
C VAL A 42 11.98 -2.97 0.17
N SER A 43 11.99 -2.81 1.50
CA SER A 43 12.43 -3.86 2.43
C SER A 43 11.56 -5.13 2.33
N LEU A 44 10.25 -4.99 2.17
CA LEU A 44 9.34 -6.12 1.96
C LEU A 44 9.59 -6.83 0.63
N LEU A 45 9.88 -6.10 -0.44
CA LEU A 45 10.25 -6.71 -1.72
C LEU A 45 11.56 -7.49 -1.59
N ALA A 46 12.57 -6.91 -0.93
CA ALA A 46 13.84 -7.59 -0.65
C ALA A 46 13.61 -8.88 0.17
N TYR A 47 12.76 -8.83 1.19
CA TYR A 47 12.34 -10.00 1.95
C TYR A 47 11.74 -11.09 1.04
N GLY A 48 10.82 -10.71 0.14
CA GLY A 48 10.21 -11.64 -0.81
C GLY A 48 11.22 -12.31 -1.74
N PHE A 49 12.24 -11.58 -2.18
CA PHE A 49 13.31 -12.16 -3.01
C PHE A 49 14.23 -13.12 -2.24
N MET A 50 14.42 -12.91 -0.93
CA MET A 50 15.33 -13.70 -0.11
C MET A 50 14.67 -14.95 0.47
N TYR A 51 13.41 -14.86 0.89
CA TYR A 51 12.78 -15.86 1.75
C TYR A 51 11.55 -16.55 1.14
N GLU A 52 10.98 -16.01 0.06
CA GLU A 52 9.79 -16.58 -0.58
C GLU A 52 10.14 -17.22 -1.93
N ASN A 53 9.35 -18.21 -2.33
CA ASN A 53 9.56 -18.88 -3.62
C ASN A 53 9.24 -17.92 -4.77
N LEU A 54 10.24 -17.60 -5.60
CA LEU A 54 10.12 -16.67 -6.72
C LEU A 54 9.01 -17.05 -7.71
N TYR A 55 8.79 -18.35 -7.93
CA TYR A 55 7.74 -18.84 -8.84
C TYR A 55 6.32 -18.54 -8.33
N VAL A 56 6.17 -18.25 -7.04
CA VAL A 56 4.89 -17.89 -6.41
C VAL A 56 4.82 -16.37 -6.19
N PHE A 57 5.90 -15.79 -5.66
CA PHE A 57 5.98 -14.37 -5.34
C PHE A 57 5.81 -13.46 -6.56
N VAL A 58 6.52 -13.73 -7.66
CA VAL A 58 6.52 -12.84 -8.84
C VAL A 58 5.13 -12.79 -9.52
N PRO A 59 4.45 -13.92 -9.78
CA PRO A 59 3.09 -13.88 -10.28
C PRO A 59 2.12 -13.16 -9.34
N ILE A 60 2.20 -13.40 -8.02
CA ILE A 60 1.34 -12.74 -7.05
C ILE A 60 1.57 -11.23 -7.04
N LEU A 61 2.82 -10.78 -7.16
CA LEU A 61 3.16 -9.36 -7.26
C LEU A 61 2.41 -8.69 -8.42
N PHE A 62 2.38 -9.34 -9.59
CA PHE A 62 1.64 -8.85 -10.75
C PHE A 62 0.11 -8.85 -10.54
N VAL A 63 -0.43 -9.94 -9.97
CA VAL A 63 -1.87 -10.06 -9.67
C VAL A 63 -2.31 -8.99 -8.68
N PHE A 64 -1.59 -8.80 -7.57
CA PHE A 64 -1.92 -7.79 -6.57
C PHE A 64 -1.78 -6.37 -7.14
N ALA A 65 -0.73 -6.08 -7.90
CA ALA A 65 -0.59 -4.78 -8.55
C ALA A 65 -1.76 -4.47 -9.48
N SER A 66 -2.23 -5.47 -10.24
CA SER A 66 -3.40 -5.36 -11.13
C SER A 66 -4.70 -5.18 -10.35
N MET A 67 -4.96 -6.04 -9.36
CA MET A 67 -6.16 -5.98 -8.53
C MET A 67 -6.29 -4.64 -7.80
N VAL A 68 -5.23 -4.19 -7.13
CA VAL A 68 -5.24 -2.90 -6.44
C VAL A 68 -5.45 -1.77 -7.44
N SER A 69 -4.85 -1.84 -8.63
CA SER A 69 -5.09 -0.83 -9.66
C SER A 69 -6.56 -0.76 -10.04
N MET A 70 -7.22 -1.90 -10.25
CA MET A 70 -8.65 -1.96 -10.56
C MET A 70 -9.50 -1.45 -9.40
N MET A 71 -9.18 -1.81 -8.15
CA MET A 71 -9.88 -1.34 -6.95
C MET A 71 -9.80 0.19 -6.83
N ILE A 72 -8.60 0.76 -6.94
CA ILE A 72 -8.44 2.22 -6.82
C ILE A 72 -9.10 2.93 -7.99
N THR A 73 -9.00 2.40 -9.22
CA THR A 73 -9.75 2.96 -10.36
C THR A 73 -11.26 2.87 -10.14
N ALA A 74 -11.78 1.76 -9.60
CA ALA A 74 -13.20 1.64 -9.28
C ALA A 74 -13.63 2.62 -8.17
N VAL A 75 -12.76 2.94 -7.22
CA VAL A 75 -13.00 3.97 -6.19
C VAL A 75 -12.93 5.39 -6.78
N GLN A 76 -12.08 5.62 -7.77
CA GLN A 76 -11.97 6.92 -8.45
C GLN A 76 -13.11 7.17 -9.45
N VAL A 77 -13.56 6.13 -10.14
CA VAL A 77 -14.62 6.19 -11.18
C VAL A 77 -16.00 5.99 -10.57
N GLY A 78 -16.10 5.06 -9.62
CA GLY A 78 -17.31 4.78 -8.88
C GLY A 78 -17.53 5.83 -7.83
N ILE A 79 -18.80 6.17 -7.63
CA ILE A 79 -19.32 7.13 -6.65
C ILE A 79 -19.35 8.59 -7.15
N PHE A 80 -19.60 8.85 -8.44
CA PHE A 80 -20.23 10.11 -8.85
C PHE A 80 -21.76 9.93 -8.89
N VAL A 81 -22.49 10.55 -7.98
CA VAL A 81 -23.94 10.79 -8.15
C VAL A 81 -24.10 12.26 -8.46
N ASP A 82 -24.74 12.58 -9.58
CA ASP A 82 -24.94 13.95 -10.07
C ASP A 82 -23.64 14.76 -10.21
N GLY A 83 -22.56 14.12 -10.70
CA GLY A 83 -21.26 14.78 -10.92
C GLY A 83 -20.51 15.15 -9.62
N LYS A 84 -20.99 14.70 -8.46
CA LYS A 84 -20.35 14.89 -7.15
C LYS A 84 -19.90 13.56 -6.56
N PRO A 85 -18.68 13.46 -6.00
CA PRO A 85 -18.22 12.25 -5.35
C PRO A 85 -19.04 11.96 -4.07
N LEU A 86 -19.84 10.87 -3.94
CA LEU A 86 -20.58 10.61 -2.66
C LEU A 86 -19.64 10.30 -1.49
N PHE A 87 -18.52 9.63 -1.75
CA PHE A 87 -17.46 9.40 -0.78
C PHE A 87 -16.25 10.14 -1.33
N GLY A 88 -16.01 11.35 -0.82
CA GLY A 88 -14.82 12.11 -1.20
C GLY A 88 -13.58 11.26 -0.93
N LEU A 89 -12.64 11.23 -1.88
CA LEU A 89 -11.29 10.68 -1.71
C LEU A 89 -10.59 11.21 -0.45
N THR A 90 -11.01 12.39 0.01
CA THR A 90 -10.68 13.00 1.31
C THR A 90 -10.88 12.07 2.52
N GLN A 91 -11.93 11.24 2.55
CA GLN A 91 -12.11 10.28 3.64
C GLN A 91 -11.08 9.15 3.57
N ILE A 92 -10.72 8.68 2.37
CA ILE A 92 -9.72 7.62 2.19
C ILE A 92 -8.34 8.12 2.61
N TYR A 93 -8.01 9.39 2.32
CA TYR A 93 -6.75 10.02 2.77
C TYR A 93 -6.65 10.09 4.28
N ARG A 94 -7.77 10.27 5.00
CA ARG A 94 -7.78 10.25 6.47
C ARG A 94 -7.30 8.91 7.04
N TYR A 95 -7.62 7.80 6.38
CA TYR A 95 -7.21 6.47 6.81
C TYR A 95 -5.83 6.05 6.29
N LEU A 96 -5.17 6.87 5.47
CA LEU A 96 -3.88 6.57 4.86
C LEU A 96 -2.76 6.43 5.91
N SER A 97 -2.79 7.25 6.97
CA SER A 97 -1.87 7.13 8.10
C SER A 97 -2.03 5.81 8.86
N VAL A 98 -3.27 5.38 9.07
CA VAL A 98 -3.55 4.08 9.71
C VAL A 98 -3.05 2.94 8.83
N LEU A 99 -3.32 2.99 7.52
CA LEU A 99 -2.85 1.99 6.57
C LEU A 99 -1.32 1.90 6.54
N SER A 100 -0.62 3.02 6.60
CA SER A 100 0.85 3.06 6.70
C SER A 100 1.36 2.37 7.96
N ILE A 101 0.76 2.68 9.12
CA ILE A 101 1.19 2.11 10.41
C ILE A 101 1.00 0.59 10.41
N ILE A 102 -0.17 0.12 9.96
CA ILE A 102 -0.45 -1.33 9.85
C ILE A 102 0.57 -1.99 8.91
N THR A 103 0.83 -1.39 7.75
CA THR A 103 1.79 -1.92 6.78
C THR A 103 3.19 -2.02 7.39
N LEU A 104 3.65 -0.98 8.08
CA LEU A 104 4.94 -0.96 8.78
C LEU A 104 5.03 -2.05 9.84
N LEU A 105 4.01 -2.19 10.69
CA LEU A 105 3.99 -3.20 11.75
C LEU A 105 4.09 -4.62 11.18
N LEU A 106 3.34 -4.91 10.11
CA LEU A 106 3.41 -6.21 9.45
C LEU A 106 4.79 -6.48 8.87
N ILE A 107 5.39 -5.50 8.18
CA ILE A 107 6.74 -5.64 7.60
C ILE A 107 7.79 -5.83 8.70
N SER A 108 7.74 -5.04 9.77
CA SER A 108 8.65 -5.19 10.91
C SER A 108 8.48 -6.55 11.59
N SER A 109 7.25 -7.05 11.73
CA SER A 109 7.00 -8.36 12.32
C SER A 109 7.66 -9.50 11.51
N LEU A 110 7.66 -9.41 10.18
CA LEU A 110 8.31 -10.40 9.32
C LEU A 110 9.81 -10.46 9.57
N TRP A 111 10.48 -9.31 9.65
CA TRP A 111 11.91 -9.26 9.94
C TRP A 111 12.25 -9.76 11.34
N ILE A 112 11.46 -9.39 12.34
CA ILE A 112 11.65 -9.89 13.72
C ILE A 112 11.55 -11.41 13.75
N THR A 113 10.57 -12.00 13.05
CA THR A 113 10.46 -13.47 13.00
C THR A 113 11.63 -14.16 12.33
N GLN A 114 12.36 -13.51 11.42
CA GLN A 114 13.57 -14.10 10.81
C GLN A 114 14.82 -13.91 11.66
N ILE A 115 14.86 -12.92 12.56
CA ILE A 115 16.01 -12.71 13.46
C ILE A 115 15.90 -13.61 14.70
N ALA A 116 14.67 -13.95 15.09
CA ALA A 116 14.40 -14.76 16.29
C ALA A 116 14.60 -16.27 16.10
N PHE A 117 14.80 -16.74 14.87
CA PHE A 117 15.03 -18.14 14.51
C PHE A 117 16.37 -18.28 13.78
#